data_AF-A0A835BSZ7-F1
#
_entry.id   AF-A0A835BSZ7-F1
#
_cell.length_a   1.000
_cell.length_b   1.000
_cell.length_c   1.000
_cell.angle_alpha   90.00
_cell.angle_beta   90.00
_cell.angle_gamma   90.00
#
_symmetry.space_group_name_H-M   'P 1'
#
loop_
_entity.id
_entity.type
_entity.pdbx_description
1 polymer ?
#
loop_
_entity_poly.entity_id
_entity_poly.type
_entity_poly.pdbx_seq_one_letter_code
_entity_poly.pdbx_strand_id
1 'polypeptide(L)'
;MGFRSVRMLVSHLIYGINVGVSPVFVVMGTTLIGIWLFHVLLKHINRRRRLQAVLPPGSMGLPLIGETLQFFGRSASLDVLPFFKRRMERYGPIFKTNLIGKDLIVSLDPDVNHYVLQQEEKAFHIWFPDSFMKLLGEENIARCYGSLHKNTRNLIRRVFGPENLRLVLLHDMQGAVDRCLSSWRDSPSIELKPALSSMIFGIAAKWMIGYEASVLSGDLWKNFDAFNQGLLSFPLNFPGTAFYKCMQGRNNVMKTLKEVLDERRKKAETPERMDFIDVIVSELNKQNPALSENLALNVLFLLIFASFETTSSGLTAALKFLSDNPKALKELEEEHQKILERRADPHAEITWEEYKSMKFTSHVINESLRLANVAPVLFRKATQDVQIKAIFFNRLKVVSGGDMVFGPGLGFPNGFQVQLEPKNKLSLNEPIFYMKIENFDIIKIIYNPQEEHQQILERRADPHTEITWEENKSMKFTSHVS
;
A
#
# COMPACT_ATOMS: atom_id res chain seq x y z
N MET A 1 34.59 -46.46 8.05
CA MET A 1 34.30 -46.41 9.51
C MET A 1 32.93 -45.77 9.87
N GLY A 2 32.11 -45.29 8.94
CA GLY A 2 30.94 -44.41 9.28
C GLY A 2 29.62 -45.08 9.73
N PHE A 3 29.28 -46.28 9.27
CA PHE A 3 27.91 -46.81 9.42
C PHE A 3 27.51 -47.33 10.81
N ARG A 4 28.47 -47.61 11.71
CA ARG A 4 28.14 -48.05 13.09
C ARG A 4 27.74 -46.88 14.00
N SER A 5 28.35 -45.70 13.83
CA SER A 5 28.08 -44.54 14.70
C SER A 5 26.66 -43.99 14.52
N VAL A 6 26.15 -43.92 13.29
CA VAL A 6 24.78 -43.45 13.01
C VAL A 6 23.72 -44.32 13.70
N ARG A 7 23.90 -45.65 13.69
CA ARG A 7 22.96 -46.60 14.31
C ARG A 7 22.97 -46.50 15.85
N MET A 8 24.10 -46.10 16.45
CA MET A 8 24.21 -45.83 17.88
C MET A 8 23.57 -44.49 18.27
N LEU A 9 23.70 -43.46 17.43
CA LEU A 9 23.11 -42.13 17.64
C LEU A 9 21.57 -42.16 17.53
N VAL A 10 21.02 -42.91 16.56
CA VAL A 10 19.58 -43.18 16.46
C VAL A 10 19.08 -44.01 17.65
N SER A 11 19.86 -44.98 18.14
CA SER A 11 19.52 -45.74 19.35
C SER A 11 19.37 -44.83 20.57
N HIS A 12 20.33 -43.93 20.83
CA HIS A 12 20.24 -43.00 21.96
C HIS A 12 19.14 -41.93 21.81
N LEU A 13 18.80 -41.51 20.58
CA LEU A 13 17.64 -40.64 20.36
C LEU A 13 16.30 -41.33 20.65
N ILE A 14 16.21 -42.66 20.49
CA ILE A 14 15.02 -43.45 20.83
C ILE A 14 14.98 -43.78 22.33
N TYR A 15 16.12 -44.14 22.94
CA TYR A 15 16.20 -44.48 24.36
C TYR A 15 16.20 -43.25 25.30
N GLY A 16 16.58 -42.07 24.81
CA GLY A 16 16.62 -40.83 25.59
C GLY A 16 15.25 -40.26 25.96
N ILE A 17 14.17 -40.71 25.31
CA ILE A 17 12.79 -40.28 25.59
C ILE A 17 12.05 -41.36 26.41
N ASN A 18 12.72 -41.95 27.40
CA ASN A 18 12.09 -42.78 28.43
C ASN A 18 11.68 -41.93 29.66
N VAL A 19 11.14 -40.73 29.41
CA VAL A 19 10.44 -39.94 30.43
C VAL A 19 9.11 -40.65 30.70
N GLY A 20 8.81 -40.93 31.97
CA GLY A 20 7.67 -41.74 32.42
C GLY A 20 6.28 -41.12 32.22
N VAL A 21 5.99 -40.57 31.04
CA VAL A 21 4.67 -40.07 30.65
C VAL A 21 3.77 -41.26 30.37
N SER A 22 3.01 -41.69 31.39
CA SER A 22 1.99 -42.75 31.25
C SER A 22 1.12 -42.51 30.00
N PRO A 23 0.77 -43.57 29.23
CA PRO A 23 -0.12 -43.44 28.06
C PRO A 23 -1.42 -42.68 28.36
N VAL A 24 -1.90 -42.76 29.60
CA VAL A 24 -3.05 -41.98 30.10
C VAL A 24 -2.85 -40.47 29.92
N PHE A 25 -1.67 -39.92 30.20
CA PHE A 25 -1.39 -38.50 30.01
C PHE A 25 -1.32 -38.10 28.54
N VAL A 26 -0.86 -38.99 27.65
CA VAL A 26 -0.85 -38.74 26.20
C VAL A 26 -2.28 -38.73 25.63
N VAL A 27 -3.12 -39.68 26.07
CA VAL A 27 -4.54 -39.72 25.71
C VAL A 27 -5.30 -38.53 26.31
N MET A 28 -5.02 -38.15 27.56
CA MET A 28 -5.65 -37.00 28.20
C MET A 28 -5.22 -35.67 27.55
N GLY A 29 -3.93 -35.52 27.20
CA GLY A 29 -3.44 -34.35 26.47
C GLY A 29 -4.05 -34.23 25.07
N THR A 30 -4.11 -35.32 24.30
CA THR A 30 -4.71 -35.31 22.95
C THR A 30 -6.22 -35.10 22.97
N THR A 31 -6.95 -35.66 23.94
CA THR A 31 -8.40 -35.40 24.12
C THR A 31 -8.68 -33.97 24.59
N LEU A 32 -7.88 -33.40 25.51
CA LEU A 32 -8.00 -31.99 25.89
C LEU A 32 -7.71 -31.03 24.72
N ILE A 33 -6.70 -31.33 23.88
CA ILE A 33 -6.45 -30.60 22.63
C ILE A 33 -7.64 -30.73 21.67
N GLY A 34 -8.22 -31.92 21.52
CA GLY A 34 -9.41 -32.16 20.70
C GLY A 34 -10.63 -31.36 21.19
N ILE A 35 -10.89 -31.36 22.50
CA ILE A 35 -11.97 -30.58 23.13
C ILE A 35 -11.73 -29.08 22.96
N TRP A 36 -10.48 -28.61 23.13
CA TRP A 36 -10.13 -27.21 22.90
C TRP A 36 -10.32 -26.78 21.45
N LEU A 37 -9.84 -27.57 20.48
CA LEU A 37 -10.05 -27.35 19.05
C LEU A 37 -11.55 -27.35 18.70
N PHE A 38 -12.34 -28.26 19.26
CA PHE A 38 -13.79 -28.32 19.05
C PHE A 38 -14.52 -27.12 19.68
N HIS A 39 -14.12 -26.68 20.87
CA HIS A 39 -14.66 -25.46 21.50
C HIS A 39 -14.31 -24.20 20.68
N VAL A 40 -13.07 -24.09 20.20
CA VAL A 40 -12.64 -23.02 19.29
C VAL A 40 -13.46 -23.06 17.99
N LEU A 41 -13.68 -24.24 17.41
CA LEU A 41 -14.51 -24.43 16.22
C LEU A 41 -15.97 -23.96 16.46
N LEU A 42 -16.62 -24.40 17.54
CA LEU A 42 -17.98 -23.99 17.90
C LEU A 42 -18.09 -22.48 18.16
N LYS A 43 -17.14 -21.91 18.90
CA LYS A 43 -17.06 -20.46 19.17
C LYS A 43 -16.90 -19.67 17.87
N HIS A 44 -16.10 -20.17 16.92
CA HIS A 44 -15.92 -19.57 15.60
C HIS A 44 -17.17 -19.69 14.72
N ILE A 45 -17.86 -20.85 14.73
CA ILE A 45 -19.14 -21.06 14.02
C ILE A 45 -20.23 -20.11 14.54
N ASN A 46 -20.39 -19.98 15.86
CA ASN A 46 -21.39 -19.10 16.45
C ASN A 46 -21.08 -17.61 16.19
N ARG A 47 -19.79 -17.21 16.20
CA ARG A 47 -19.38 -15.85 15.77
C ARG A 47 -19.72 -15.62 14.29
N ARG A 48 -19.42 -16.57 13.40
CA ARG A 48 -19.72 -16.50 11.95
C ARG A 48 -21.23 -16.33 11.70
N ARG A 49 -22.11 -17.06 12.41
CA ARG A 49 -23.58 -16.93 12.28
C ARG A 49 -24.10 -15.54 12.64
N ARG A 50 -23.68 -14.97 13.78
CA ARG A 50 -24.17 -13.65 14.24
C ARG A 50 -23.80 -12.50 13.29
N LEU A 51 -22.72 -12.64 12.52
CA LEU A 51 -22.21 -11.65 11.57
C LEU A 51 -22.79 -11.80 10.13
N GLN A 52 -23.57 -12.85 9.84
CA GLN A 52 -24.03 -13.12 8.47
C GLN A 52 -25.12 -12.16 7.96
N ALA A 53 -25.98 -11.63 8.83
CA ALA A 53 -27.12 -10.80 8.44
C ALA A 53 -26.76 -9.35 8.05
N VAL A 54 -25.53 -8.92 8.32
CA VAL A 54 -25.14 -7.49 8.32
C VAL A 54 -23.99 -7.20 7.33
N LEU A 55 -22.99 -8.08 7.26
CA LEU A 55 -21.77 -7.90 6.47
C LEU A 55 -21.92 -8.26 4.96
N PRO A 56 -21.02 -7.77 4.08
CA PRO A 56 -20.86 -8.22 2.69
C PRO A 56 -20.89 -9.75 2.47
N PRO A 57 -21.24 -10.24 1.26
CA PRO A 57 -21.12 -11.66 0.90
C PRO A 57 -19.66 -12.12 0.96
N GLY A 58 -19.38 -13.43 1.01
CA GLY A 58 -18.00 -13.92 0.96
C GLY A 58 -17.73 -15.18 1.78
N SER A 59 -16.48 -15.62 1.77
CA SER A 59 -16.01 -16.90 2.32
C SER A 59 -15.00 -16.66 3.44
N MET A 60 -15.35 -17.02 4.66
CA MET A 60 -14.41 -16.97 5.80
C MET A 60 -13.41 -18.15 5.80
N GLY A 61 -13.42 -18.99 4.76
CA GLY A 61 -12.49 -20.12 4.60
C GLY A 61 -12.47 -21.13 5.75
N LEU A 62 -11.34 -21.83 5.86
CA LEU A 62 -11.06 -22.84 6.88
C LEU A 62 -11.00 -22.23 8.30
N PRO A 63 -11.18 -23.05 9.36
CA PRO A 63 -10.90 -22.61 10.73
C PRO A 63 -9.43 -22.15 10.87
N LEU A 64 -9.20 -21.13 11.70
CA LEU A 64 -7.90 -20.52 12.03
C LEU A 64 -7.14 -19.86 10.86
N ILE A 65 -6.98 -20.53 9.72
CA ILE A 65 -6.17 -20.04 8.59
C ILE A 65 -7.01 -19.41 7.46
N GLY A 66 -8.33 -19.47 7.52
CA GLY A 66 -9.23 -18.82 6.57
C GLY A 66 -8.96 -19.24 5.12
N GLU A 67 -8.70 -18.27 4.26
CA GLU A 67 -8.36 -18.44 2.85
C GLU A 67 -6.88 -18.16 2.53
N THR A 68 -6.04 -18.00 3.57
CA THR A 68 -4.65 -17.52 3.50
C THR A 68 -3.78 -18.26 2.47
N LEU A 69 -3.91 -19.58 2.37
CA LEU A 69 -3.14 -20.40 1.42
C LEU A 69 -3.52 -20.13 -0.04
N GLN A 70 -4.74 -19.66 -0.32
CA GLN A 70 -5.15 -19.27 -1.67
C GLN A 70 -4.72 -17.84 -2.01
N PHE A 71 -4.49 -17.00 -1.00
CA PHE A 71 -4.03 -15.62 -1.15
C PHE A 71 -2.52 -15.57 -1.43
N PHE A 72 -1.71 -16.30 -0.65
CA PHE A 72 -0.28 -16.49 -0.90
C PHE A 72 0.03 -17.56 -1.97
N GLY A 73 -0.98 -17.98 -2.77
CA GLY A 73 -0.76 -18.85 -3.91
C GLY A 73 0.04 -18.13 -4.99
N ARG A 74 1.14 -18.74 -5.47
CA ARG A 74 2.02 -18.15 -6.49
C ARG A 74 1.23 -17.76 -7.75
N SER A 75 1.47 -16.55 -8.23
CA SER A 75 0.99 -16.03 -9.52
C SER A 75 2.20 -15.68 -10.39
N ALA A 76 2.14 -15.97 -11.69
CA ALA A 76 3.10 -15.49 -12.68
C ALA A 76 2.63 -14.21 -13.40
N SER A 77 1.47 -13.67 -13.00
CA SER A 77 0.88 -12.45 -13.57
C SER A 77 1.05 -11.27 -12.63
N LEU A 78 1.39 -10.10 -13.22
CA LEU A 78 1.43 -8.78 -12.57
C LEU A 78 0.03 -8.14 -12.41
N ASP A 79 -0.97 -8.69 -13.10
CA ASP A 79 -2.38 -8.31 -13.01
C ASP A 79 -2.99 -8.71 -11.65
N VAL A 80 -4.19 -8.20 -11.35
CA VAL A 80 -4.96 -8.46 -10.13
C VAL A 80 -4.93 -9.94 -9.75
N LEU A 81 -4.42 -10.23 -8.54
CA LEU A 81 -4.13 -11.59 -8.10
C LEU A 81 -5.32 -12.55 -8.33
N PRO A 82 -5.10 -13.79 -8.79
CA PRO A 82 -6.19 -14.75 -9.03
C PRO A 82 -7.07 -15.04 -7.81
N PHE A 83 -6.57 -14.76 -6.59
CA PHE A 83 -7.37 -14.76 -5.37
C PHE A 83 -8.55 -13.77 -5.43
N PHE A 84 -8.30 -12.54 -5.89
CA PHE A 84 -9.27 -11.45 -5.97
C PHE A 84 -10.23 -11.64 -7.13
N LYS A 85 -9.74 -11.95 -8.35
CA LYS A 85 -10.58 -12.14 -9.55
C LYS A 85 -11.73 -13.15 -9.31
N ARG A 86 -11.39 -14.35 -8.84
CA ARG A 86 -12.35 -15.42 -8.51
C ARG A 86 -13.35 -15.08 -7.39
N ARG A 87 -13.09 -14.02 -6.61
CA ARG A 87 -13.97 -13.55 -5.52
C ARG A 87 -14.83 -12.37 -5.98
N MET A 88 -14.28 -11.50 -6.81
CA MET A 88 -15.02 -10.47 -7.53
C MET A 88 -16.13 -11.09 -8.39
N GLU A 89 -15.79 -12.11 -9.18
CA GLU A 89 -16.72 -12.89 -10.01
C GLU A 89 -17.84 -13.56 -9.21
N ARG A 90 -17.54 -14.02 -7.98
CA ARG A 90 -18.45 -14.85 -7.16
C ARG A 90 -19.29 -14.06 -6.16
N TYR A 91 -18.77 -12.94 -5.65
CA TYR A 91 -19.34 -12.20 -4.53
C TYR A 91 -19.61 -10.72 -4.86
N GLY A 92 -19.24 -10.25 -6.07
CA GLY A 92 -19.21 -8.83 -6.40
C GLY A 92 -17.93 -8.14 -5.90
N PRO A 93 -17.77 -6.84 -6.16
CA PRO A 93 -16.52 -6.14 -5.88
C PRO A 93 -16.25 -5.92 -4.38
N ILE A 94 -17.26 -6.08 -3.51
CA ILE A 94 -17.12 -5.94 -2.06
C ILE A 94 -17.51 -7.26 -1.37
N PHE A 95 -16.54 -7.93 -0.74
CA PHE A 95 -16.73 -9.25 -0.14
C PHE A 95 -15.97 -9.44 1.18
N LYS A 96 -16.41 -10.36 2.05
CA LYS A 96 -15.69 -10.74 3.28
C LYS A 96 -14.82 -11.98 3.10
N THR A 97 -13.69 -12.03 3.80
CA THR A 97 -12.78 -13.18 3.86
C THR A 97 -12.13 -13.30 5.23
N ASN A 98 -11.33 -14.34 5.47
CA ASN A 98 -10.39 -14.39 6.59
C ASN A 98 -8.99 -14.67 6.03
N LEU A 99 -8.01 -13.81 6.35
CA LEU A 99 -6.61 -14.01 5.99
C LEU A 99 -5.74 -13.77 7.24
N ILE A 100 -4.70 -14.59 7.41
CA ILE A 100 -3.75 -14.52 8.52
C ILE A 100 -4.47 -14.53 9.90
N GLY A 101 -5.58 -15.27 9.98
CA GLY A 101 -6.41 -15.40 11.19
C GLY A 101 -7.31 -14.20 11.51
N LYS A 102 -7.31 -13.15 10.69
CA LYS A 102 -8.10 -11.92 10.88
C LYS A 102 -9.34 -11.94 9.96
N ASP A 103 -10.49 -11.47 10.46
CA ASP A 103 -11.76 -11.41 9.72
C ASP A 103 -11.85 -10.07 8.96
N LEU A 104 -11.86 -10.10 7.62
CA LEU A 104 -11.60 -8.94 6.75
C LEU A 104 -12.79 -8.62 5.82
N ILE A 105 -12.98 -7.33 5.48
CA ILE A 105 -13.72 -6.91 4.28
C ILE A 105 -12.71 -6.55 3.17
N VAL A 106 -13.02 -6.94 1.93
CA VAL A 106 -12.31 -6.58 0.72
C VAL A 106 -13.17 -5.71 -0.19
N SER A 107 -12.64 -4.58 -0.69
CA SER A 107 -13.24 -3.77 -1.76
C SER A 107 -12.32 -3.67 -2.98
N LEU A 108 -12.90 -3.96 -4.15
CA LEU A 108 -12.36 -3.73 -5.49
C LEU A 108 -13.19 -2.68 -6.25
N ASP A 109 -14.15 -2.04 -5.57
CA ASP A 109 -15.11 -1.06 -6.10
C ASP A 109 -14.49 0.35 -6.04
N PRO A 110 -14.43 1.13 -7.14
CA PRO A 110 -13.71 2.42 -7.19
C PRO A 110 -14.29 3.53 -6.28
N ASP A 111 -15.59 3.52 -5.98
CA ASP A 111 -16.25 4.54 -5.14
C ASP A 111 -16.20 4.13 -3.66
N VAL A 112 -16.40 2.83 -3.42
CA VAL A 112 -15.87 2.14 -2.24
C VAL A 112 -14.35 1.95 -2.34
N ASN A 113 -13.70 2.94 -2.97
CA ASN A 113 -12.29 3.33 -3.01
C ASN A 113 -12.14 4.90 -2.98
N HIS A 114 -12.83 5.55 -2.00
CA HIS A 114 -12.53 6.92 -1.45
C HIS A 114 -12.53 7.20 0.12
N TYR A 115 -13.35 6.53 0.94
CA TYR A 115 -13.70 6.78 2.38
C TYR A 115 -12.67 7.49 3.26
N VAL A 116 -11.77 6.85 4.00
CA VAL A 116 -10.81 5.78 3.66
C VAL A 116 -9.49 6.53 3.59
N LEU A 117 -8.85 6.67 2.44
CA LEU A 117 -7.79 7.64 2.24
C LEU A 117 -8.26 9.05 2.64
N GLN A 118 -9.54 9.42 2.43
CA GLN A 118 -10.10 10.69 2.93
C GLN A 118 -10.54 10.65 4.42
N GLN A 119 -10.60 9.48 5.07
CA GLN A 119 -10.86 9.28 6.52
C GLN A 119 -9.64 8.71 7.25
N GLU A 120 -8.45 8.77 6.65
CA GLU A 120 -7.20 8.49 7.32
C GLU A 120 -7.11 9.44 8.52
N GLU A 121 -6.78 8.89 9.69
CA GLU A 121 -6.74 9.63 10.96
C GLU A 121 -8.12 10.13 11.47
N LYS A 122 -9.23 9.62 10.89
CA LYS A 122 -10.61 9.92 11.34
C LYS A 122 -11.33 8.64 11.76
N ALA A 123 -11.94 7.96 10.79
CA ALA A 123 -12.68 6.71 10.99
C ALA A 123 -11.83 5.46 10.67
N PHE A 124 -10.63 5.64 10.11
CA PHE A 124 -9.73 4.56 9.73
C PHE A 124 -8.26 4.95 9.88
N HIS A 125 -7.44 3.94 10.14
CA HIS A 125 -5.98 4.06 10.22
C HIS A 125 -5.29 3.01 9.34
N ILE A 126 -4.08 3.35 8.87
CA ILE A 126 -3.08 2.39 8.41
C ILE A 126 -2.92 1.30 9.48
N TRP A 127 -3.00 0.05 9.03
CA TRP A 127 -2.80 -1.12 9.88
C TRP A 127 -2.12 -2.19 9.04
N PHE A 128 -1.32 -3.06 9.65
CA PHE A 128 -0.79 -4.26 8.99
C PHE A 128 -0.89 -5.43 9.97
N PRO A 129 -0.85 -6.69 9.49
CA PRO A 129 -0.74 -7.87 10.34
C PRO A 129 0.38 -7.73 11.39
N ASP A 130 0.16 -8.25 12.59
CA ASP A 130 1.02 -7.96 13.75
C ASP A 130 2.48 -8.41 13.54
N SER A 131 2.69 -9.44 12.71
CA SER A 131 4.01 -9.89 12.24
C SER A 131 4.74 -8.86 11.38
N PHE A 132 4.03 -8.15 10.52
CA PHE A 132 4.58 -7.08 9.68
C PHE A 132 4.82 -5.81 10.50
N MET A 133 3.92 -5.47 11.42
CA MET A 133 4.15 -4.35 12.36
C MET A 133 5.42 -4.56 13.19
N LYS A 134 5.70 -5.80 13.62
CA LYS A 134 6.96 -6.13 14.30
C LYS A 134 8.20 -5.93 13.41
N LEU A 135 8.08 -6.17 12.10
CA LEU A 135 9.13 -5.89 11.11
C LEU A 135 9.32 -4.39 10.81
N LEU A 136 8.35 -3.54 11.13
CA LEU A 136 8.52 -2.07 11.10
C LEU A 136 9.09 -1.51 12.41
N GLY A 137 9.06 -2.28 13.50
CA GLY A 137 9.38 -1.82 14.86
C GLY A 137 8.18 -1.23 15.59
N GLU A 138 8.25 -1.13 16.92
CA GLU A 138 7.10 -0.68 17.71
C GLU A 138 6.79 0.83 17.54
N GLU A 139 7.81 1.65 17.28
CA GLU A 139 7.67 3.07 16.95
C GLU A 139 7.90 3.26 15.44
N ASN A 140 6.84 3.23 14.65
CA ASN A 140 6.94 3.30 13.17
C ASN A 140 5.90 4.25 12.56
N ILE A 141 6.11 4.65 11.31
CA ILE A 141 5.29 5.67 10.64
C ILE A 141 3.82 5.28 10.46
N ALA A 142 3.49 3.98 10.39
CA ALA A 142 2.12 3.49 10.31
C ALA A 142 1.39 3.49 11.68
N ARG A 143 2.08 3.89 12.76
CA ARG A 143 1.50 4.22 14.06
C ARG A 143 1.58 5.73 14.39
N CYS A 144 2.09 6.55 13.47
CA CYS A 144 2.05 8.00 13.61
C CYS A 144 0.70 8.55 13.13
N TYR A 145 0.12 9.46 13.89
CA TYR A 145 -1.14 10.15 13.56
C TYR A 145 -1.03 11.64 13.90
N GLY A 146 -1.89 12.47 13.32
CA GLY A 146 -2.05 13.88 13.63
C GLY A 146 -0.77 14.69 13.50
N SER A 147 -0.44 15.43 14.56
CA SER A 147 0.78 16.26 14.64
C SER A 147 2.06 15.46 14.44
N LEU A 148 2.14 14.22 14.95
CA LEU A 148 3.33 13.39 14.82
C LEU A 148 3.55 12.99 13.36
N HIS A 149 2.54 12.44 12.67
CA HIS A 149 2.66 12.11 11.25
C HIS A 149 2.95 13.35 10.39
N LYS A 150 2.26 14.47 10.65
CA LYS A 150 2.52 15.74 9.96
C LYS A 150 3.97 16.21 10.13
N ASN A 151 4.55 16.08 11.33
CA ASN A 151 5.93 16.45 11.59
C ASN A 151 6.92 15.50 10.89
N THR A 152 6.74 14.18 10.99
CA THR A 152 7.56 13.19 10.27
C THR A 152 7.53 13.45 8.75
N ARG A 153 6.34 13.67 8.18
CA ARG A 153 6.14 13.96 6.76
C ARG A 153 6.81 15.27 6.34
N ASN A 154 6.76 16.31 7.18
CA ASN A 154 7.42 17.59 6.92
C ASN A 154 8.96 17.47 6.92
N LEU A 155 9.53 16.62 7.78
CA LEU A 155 10.98 16.37 7.80
C LEU A 155 11.43 15.63 6.53
N ILE A 156 10.72 14.59 6.12
CA ILE A 156 10.98 13.85 4.87
C ILE A 156 10.93 14.80 3.65
N ARG A 157 9.97 15.75 3.64
CA ARG A 157 9.83 16.78 2.59
C ARG A 157 10.96 17.83 2.56
N ARG A 158 11.85 17.89 3.56
CA ARG A 158 13.07 18.74 3.49
C ARG A 158 14.11 18.17 2.54
N VAL A 159 14.22 16.84 2.46
CA VAL A 159 15.17 16.15 1.57
C VAL A 159 14.54 15.89 0.21
N PHE A 160 13.31 15.37 0.18
CA PHE A 160 12.54 15.10 -1.05
C PHE A 160 11.65 16.28 -1.47
N GLY A 161 12.09 17.51 -1.23
CA GLY A 161 11.40 18.72 -1.69
C GLY A 161 11.59 18.94 -3.20
N PRO A 162 10.69 19.65 -3.90
CA PRO A 162 10.83 19.95 -5.33
C PRO A 162 12.16 20.61 -5.70
N GLU A 163 12.69 21.46 -4.82
CA GLU A 163 13.95 22.17 -5.08
C GLU A 163 15.18 21.27 -4.96
N ASN A 164 15.22 20.36 -3.97
CA ASN A 164 16.28 19.34 -3.90
C ASN A 164 16.17 18.34 -5.05
N LEU A 165 14.94 17.93 -5.42
CA LEU A 165 14.71 17.09 -6.60
C LEU A 165 15.31 17.73 -7.85
N ARG A 166 15.10 19.05 -8.03
CA ARG A 166 15.60 19.85 -9.13
C ARG A 166 17.11 20.07 -9.13
N LEU A 167 17.70 20.46 -7.99
CA LEU A 167 19.08 20.94 -7.90
C LEU A 167 20.11 19.86 -7.52
N VAL A 168 19.67 18.73 -6.96
CA VAL A 168 20.59 17.77 -6.29
C VAL A 168 20.28 16.32 -6.66
N LEU A 169 19.03 15.89 -6.54
CA LEU A 169 18.68 14.47 -6.66
C LEU A 169 18.65 14.00 -8.12
N LEU A 170 18.35 14.90 -9.08
CA LEU A 170 18.37 14.60 -10.52
C LEU A 170 19.78 14.22 -11.01
N HIS A 171 20.79 15.05 -10.70
CA HIS A 171 22.20 14.83 -11.05
C HIS A 171 22.75 13.54 -10.42
N ASP A 172 22.48 13.33 -9.13
CA ASP A 172 22.82 12.10 -8.40
C ASP A 172 22.21 10.84 -9.06
N MET A 173 20.97 10.94 -9.53
CA MET A 173 20.26 9.84 -10.19
C MET A 173 20.85 9.55 -11.57
N GLN A 174 21.11 10.58 -12.39
CA GLN A 174 21.74 10.39 -13.71
C GLN A 174 23.10 9.70 -13.56
N GLY A 175 24.01 10.25 -12.75
CA GLY A 175 25.33 9.66 -12.56
C GLY A 175 25.30 8.23 -12.01
N ALA A 176 24.27 7.86 -11.22
CA ALA A 176 24.08 6.48 -10.78
C ALA A 176 23.57 5.56 -11.89
N VAL A 177 22.64 6.02 -12.74
CA VAL A 177 22.17 5.30 -13.93
C VAL A 177 23.30 5.12 -14.93
N ASP A 178 24.07 6.17 -15.24
CA ASP A 178 25.19 6.13 -16.20
C ASP A 178 26.25 5.11 -15.79
N ARG A 179 26.61 5.05 -14.49
CA ARG A 179 27.50 4.01 -13.94
C ARG A 179 26.89 2.61 -14.06
N CYS A 180 25.58 2.48 -13.81
CA CYS A 180 24.89 1.19 -13.89
C CYS A 180 24.87 0.65 -15.33
N LEU A 181 24.38 1.45 -16.29
CA LEU A 181 24.38 1.14 -17.72
C LEU A 181 25.80 0.84 -18.23
N SER A 182 26.80 1.62 -17.82
CA SER A 182 28.21 1.38 -18.19
C SER A 182 28.72 0.02 -17.73
N SER A 183 28.36 -0.42 -16.51
CA SER A 183 28.73 -1.75 -15.99
C SER A 183 28.02 -2.92 -16.66
N TRP A 184 26.92 -2.67 -17.37
CA TRP A 184 26.21 -3.69 -18.15
C TRP A 184 26.81 -3.87 -19.56
N ARG A 185 27.61 -2.91 -20.06
CA ARG A 185 28.11 -2.85 -21.44
C ARG A 185 28.78 -4.14 -21.92
N ASP A 186 29.62 -4.73 -21.07
CA ASP A 186 30.42 -5.92 -21.39
C ASP A 186 29.77 -7.22 -20.84
N SER A 187 28.55 -7.13 -20.30
CA SER A 187 27.80 -8.28 -19.77
C SER A 187 26.87 -8.86 -20.84
N PRO A 188 26.95 -10.17 -21.19
CA PRO A 188 26.12 -10.77 -22.24
C PRO A 188 24.63 -10.88 -21.85
N SER A 189 24.33 -10.84 -20.55
CA SER A 189 22.97 -10.75 -20.00
C SER A 189 23.02 -10.21 -18.57
N ILE A 190 21.89 -9.68 -18.09
CA ILE A 190 21.76 -9.09 -16.74
C ILE A 190 20.43 -9.50 -16.10
N GLU A 191 20.43 -9.70 -14.78
CA GLU A 191 19.19 -9.82 -14.00
C GLU A 191 18.70 -8.43 -13.59
N LEU A 192 17.73 -7.89 -14.35
CA LEU A 192 17.24 -6.51 -14.19
C LEU A 192 16.80 -6.17 -12.75
N LYS A 193 15.95 -7.00 -12.13
CA LYS A 193 15.40 -6.72 -10.80
C LYS A 193 16.49 -6.60 -9.72
N PRO A 194 17.42 -7.57 -9.56
CA PRO A 194 18.58 -7.42 -8.66
C PRO A 194 19.45 -6.19 -8.97
N ALA A 195 19.82 -5.97 -10.24
CA ALA A 195 20.69 -4.87 -10.64
C ALA A 195 20.07 -3.49 -10.33
N LEU A 196 18.81 -3.29 -10.69
CA LEU A 196 18.05 -2.06 -10.41
C LEU A 196 17.80 -1.88 -8.91
N SER A 197 17.55 -2.96 -8.16
CA SER A 197 17.38 -2.88 -6.70
C SER A 197 18.66 -2.40 -6.02
N SER A 198 19.82 -2.93 -6.43
CA SER A 198 21.13 -2.52 -5.92
C SER A 198 21.46 -1.06 -6.26
N MET A 199 21.23 -0.64 -7.52
CA MET A 199 21.42 0.75 -7.95
C MET A 199 20.56 1.73 -7.12
N ILE A 200 19.26 1.45 -7.00
CA ILE A 200 18.33 2.35 -6.31
C ILE A 200 18.53 2.30 -4.79
N PHE A 201 18.97 1.17 -4.22
CA PHE A 201 19.45 1.11 -2.84
C PHE A 201 20.64 2.05 -2.63
N GLY A 202 21.65 2.03 -3.51
CA GLY A 202 22.80 2.93 -3.42
C GLY A 202 22.41 4.42 -3.44
N ILE A 203 21.51 4.80 -4.35
CA ILE A 203 20.94 6.15 -4.43
C ILE A 203 20.20 6.52 -3.14
N ALA A 204 19.28 5.66 -2.69
CA ALA A 204 18.47 5.91 -1.49
C ALA A 204 19.33 5.98 -0.22
N ALA A 205 20.33 5.10 -0.07
CA ALA A 205 21.24 5.11 1.07
C ALA A 205 22.14 6.36 1.08
N LYS A 206 22.59 6.83 -0.10
CA LYS A 206 23.31 8.12 -0.21
C LYS A 206 22.45 9.28 0.30
N TRP A 207 21.18 9.34 -0.11
CA TRP A 207 20.27 10.42 0.29
C TRP A 207 19.78 10.32 1.74
N MET A 208 19.72 9.11 2.31
CA MET A 208 19.20 8.89 3.66
C MET A 208 20.26 8.98 4.77
N ILE A 209 21.48 8.51 4.53
CA ILE A 209 22.54 8.43 5.57
C ILE A 209 23.94 8.86 5.09
N GLY A 210 24.07 9.40 3.88
CA GLY A 210 25.37 9.71 3.27
C GLY A 210 26.16 8.46 2.88
N TYR A 211 25.47 7.34 2.60
CA TYR A 211 26.14 6.08 2.23
C TYR A 211 26.87 6.20 0.90
N GLU A 212 28.18 5.98 0.93
CA GLU A 212 28.97 5.68 -0.27
C GLU A 212 29.47 4.23 -0.20
N ALA A 213 29.23 3.46 -1.26
CA ALA A 213 29.62 2.04 -1.35
C ALA A 213 31.14 1.81 -1.38
N SER A 214 31.92 2.90 -1.52
CA SER A 214 33.37 2.97 -1.37
C SER A 214 33.83 3.00 0.09
N VAL A 215 32.97 3.43 1.03
CA VAL A 215 33.33 3.72 2.42
C VAL A 215 32.69 2.73 3.40
N LEU A 216 31.45 2.32 3.15
CA LEU A 216 30.70 1.40 4.00
C LEU A 216 30.56 0.04 3.33
N SER A 217 30.78 -1.05 4.09
CA SER A 217 30.80 -2.39 3.51
C SER A 217 29.45 -2.76 2.87
N GLY A 218 29.51 -3.56 1.81
CA GLY A 218 28.33 -4.08 1.10
C GLY A 218 27.42 -4.99 1.94
N ASP A 219 27.71 -5.17 3.23
CA ASP A 219 26.88 -5.91 4.17
C ASP A 219 25.58 -5.18 4.48
N LEU A 220 25.51 -3.85 4.36
CA LEU A 220 24.25 -3.12 4.54
C LEU A 220 23.21 -3.57 3.50
N TRP A 221 23.61 -3.70 2.22
CA TRP A 221 22.77 -4.26 1.15
C TRP A 221 22.35 -5.71 1.46
N LYS A 222 23.30 -6.59 1.83
CA LYS A 222 23.00 -8.00 2.19
C LYS A 222 21.96 -8.12 3.31
N ASN A 223 22.01 -7.22 4.30
CA ASN A 223 21.06 -7.22 5.42
C ASN A 223 19.66 -6.72 5.00
N PHE A 224 19.58 -5.76 4.08
CA PHE A 224 18.30 -5.33 3.48
C PHE A 224 17.70 -6.38 2.53
N ASP A 225 18.52 -7.09 1.75
CA ASP A 225 18.10 -8.21 0.91
C ASP A 225 17.57 -9.38 1.77
N ALA A 226 18.31 -9.78 2.82
CA ALA A 226 17.88 -10.78 3.78
C ALA A 226 16.57 -10.39 4.51
N PHE A 227 16.34 -9.10 4.76
CA PHE A 227 15.06 -8.58 5.23
C PHE A 227 13.95 -8.75 4.18
N ASN A 228 14.17 -8.31 2.94
CA ASN A 228 13.20 -8.37 1.85
C ASN A 228 12.72 -9.81 1.58
N GLN A 229 13.66 -10.76 1.45
CA GLN A 229 13.37 -12.17 1.14
C GLN A 229 12.46 -12.87 2.18
N GLY A 230 12.48 -12.43 3.44
CA GLY A 230 11.64 -13.00 4.50
C GLY A 230 10.37 -12.20 4.81
N LEU A 231 10.17 -11.02 4.22
CA LEU A 231 9.10 -10.08 4.56
C LEU A 231 7.69 -10.66 4.39
N LEU A 232 7.47 -11.47 3.35
CA LEU A 232 6.20 -12.16 3.06
C LEU A 232 6.20 -13.64 3.50
N SER A 233 7.19 -14.06 4.29
CA SER A 233 7.26 -15.45 4.78
C SER A 233 6.38 -15.69 6.01
N PHE A 234 6.07 -16.96 6.30
CA PHE A 234 5.28 -17.31 7.49
C PHE A 234 6.03 -16.90 8.77
N PRO A 235 5.38 -16.20 9.74
CA PRO A 235 6.07 -15.45 10.78
C PRO A 235 6.58 -16.30 11.98
N LEU A 236 7.28 -17.39 11.68
CA LEU A 236 7.92 -18.27 12.65
C LEU A 236 9.37 -17.83 12.88
N ASN A 237 9.64 -17.12 13.97
CA ASN A 237 10.98 -16.65 14.33
C ASN A 237 11.84 -17.76 14.98
N PHE A 238 12.25 -18.75 14.19
CA PHE A 238 13.09 -19.88 14.62
C PHE A 238 14.31 -20.02 13.71
N PRO A 239 15.51 -20.35 14.23
CA PRO A 239 16.72 -20.50 13.42
C PRO A 239 16.52 -21.37 12.17
N GLY A 240 16.90 -20.85 11.01
CA GLY A 240 16.74 -21.49 9.70
C GLY A 240 15.51 -21.04 8.89
N THR A 241 14.50 -20.40 9.51
CA THR A 241 13.36 -19.85 8.74
C THR A 241 13.73 -18.57 7.99
N ALA A 242 12.99 -18.25 6.93
CA ALA A 242 13.12 -16.98 6.22
C ALA A 242 12.76 -15.77 7.11
N PHE A 243 11.73 -15.90 7.95
CA PHE A 243 11.35 -14.84 8.90
C PHE A 243 12.46 -14.57 9.94
N TYR A 244 13.15 -15.61 10.43
CA TYR A 244 14.30 -15.43 11.31
C TYR A 244 15.45 -14.70 10.61
N LYS A 245 15.79 -15.08 9.36
CA LYS A 245 16.80 -14.36 8.56
C LYS A 245 16.42 -12.88 8.38
N CYS A 246 15.15 -12.60 8.11
CA CYS A 246 14.62 -11.25 7.97
C CYS A 246 14.71 -10.43 9.26
N MET A 247 14.38 -11.03 10.41
CA MET A 247 14.59 -10.41 11.72
C MET A 247 16.07 -10.10 11.98
N GLN A 248 17.00 -11.00 11.63
CA GLN A 248 18.44 -10.73 11.81
C GLN A 248 18.95 -9.64 10.86
N GLY A 249 18.55 -9.66 9.59
CA GLY A 249 18.87 -8.60 8.62
C GLY A 249 18.41 -7.23 9.13
N ARG A 250 17.16 -7.14 9.61
CA ARG A 250 16.64 -5.93 10.25
C ARG A 250 17.47 -5.50 11.46
N ASN A 251 17.76 -6.40 12.40
CA ASN A 251 18.55 -6.07 13.59
C ASN A 251 19.93 -5.50 13.23
N ASN A 252 20.59 -6.08 12.23
CA ASN A 252 21.89 -5.62 11.74
C ASN A 252 21.79 -4.22 11.10
N VAL A 253 20.81 -3.97 10.23
CA VAL A 253 20.58 -2.62 9.67
C VAL A 253 20.32 -1.60 10.78
N MET A 254 19.47 -1.92 11.75
CA MET A 254 19.14 -1.00 12.86
C MET A 254 20.38 -0.64 13.70
N LYS A 255 21.30 -1.60 13.90
CA LYS A 255 22.61 -1.35 14.54
C LYS A 255 23.45 -0.36 13.71
N THR A 256 23.61 -0.60 12.41
CA THR A 256 24.39 0.29 11.53
C THR A 256 23.77 1.69 11.41
N LEU A 257 22.44 1.81 11.33
CA LEU A 257 21.76 3.11 11.32
C LEU A 257 21.99 3.89 12.63
N LYS A 258 22.02 3.20 13.79
CA LYS A 258 22.34 3.80 15.09
C LYS A 258 23.82 4.23 15.17
N GLU A 259 24.73 3.42 14.64
CA GLU A 259 26.17 3.75 14.55
C GLU A 259 26.40 5.02 13.72
N VAL A 260 25.82 5.09 12.51
CA VAL A 260 25.94 6.27 11.63
C VAL A 260 25.25 7.51 12.24
N LEU A 261 24.14 7.35 12.98
CA LEU A 261 23.50 8.46 13.71
C LEU A 261 24.41 9.04 14.81
N ASP A 262 25.04 8.18 15.60
CA ASP A 262 25.91 8.60 16.69
C ASP A 262 27.27 9.10 16.20
N GLU A 263 27.74 8.69 15.02
CA GLU A 263 28.85 9.33 14.31
C GLU A 263 28.46 10.72 13.80
N ARG A 264 27.30 10.86 13.14
CA ARG A 264 26.86 12.15 12.60
C ARG A 264 26.68 13.20 13.68
N ARG A 265 26.13 12.82 14.84
CA ARG A 265 26.03 13.68 16.04
C ARG A 265 27.37 14.17 16.61
N LYS A 266 28.47 13.46 16.38
CA LYS A 266 29.81 13.83 16.87
C LYS A 266 30.54 14.81 15.94
N LYS A 267 30.12 14.91 14.67
CA LYS A 267 30.66 15.91 13.75
C LYS A 267 30.12 17.28 14.12
N ALA A 268 31.01 18.21 14.46
CA ALA A 268 30.65 19.60 14.81
C ALA A 268 30.53 20.51 13.57
N GLU A 269 30.83 19.98 12.38
CA GLU A 269 30.84 20.70 11.11
C GLU A 269 29.44 20.76 10.50
N THR A 270 29.08 21.90 9.91
CA THR A 270 27.88 22.00 9.06
C THR A 270 28.18 21.27 7.74
N PRO A 271 27.39 20.25 7.34
CA PRO A 271 27.65 19.50 6.12
C PRO A 271 27.42 20.38 4.89
N GLU A 272 28.36 20.34 3.92
CA GLU A 272 28.25 21.05 2.63
C GLU A 272 27.00 20.66 1.85
N ARG A 273 26.54 19.41 2.03
CA ARG A 273 25.32 18.86 1.46
C ARG A 273 24.53 18.12 2.54
N MET A 274 23.35 18.63 2.86
CA MET A 274 22.43 18.04 3.83
C MET A 274 21.75 16.78 3.29
N ASP A 275 21.83 15.68 4.05
CA ASP A 275 21.05 14.46 3.82
C ASP A 275 19.93 14.30 4.87
N PHE A 276 19.22 13.16 4.87
CA PHE A 276 18.12 12.95 5.82
C PHE A 276 18.56 12.61 7.25
N ILE A 277 19.77 12.07 7.45
CA ILE A 277 20.27 11.86 8.82
C ILE A 277 20.70 13.19 9.46
N ASP A 278 21.17 14.17 8.68
CA ASP A 278 21.39 15.54 9.15
C ASP A 278 20.07 16.21 9.59
N VAL A 279 19.01 16.04 8.80
CA VAL A 279 17.66 16.53 9.16
C VAL A 279 17.14 15.87 10.45
N ILE A 280 17.45 14.59 10.66
CA ILE A 280 17.12 13.86 11.90
C ILE A 280 17.96 14.35 13.08
N VAL A 281 19.27 14.56 12.93
CA VAL A 281 20.12 15.13 13.99
C VAL A 281 19.63 16.53 14.38
N SER A 282 19.28 17.36 13.39
CA SER A 282 18.69 18.69 13.61
C SER A 282 17.34 18.64 14.35
N GLU A 283 16.51 17.61 14.12
CA GLU A 283 15.26 17.42 14.86
C GLU A 283 15.52 16.94 16.31
N LEU A 284 16.37 15.93 16.48
CA LEU A 284 16.64 15.29 17.77
C LEU A 284 17.44 16.18 18.74
N ASN A 285 18.19 17.16 18.23
CA ASN A 285 18.95 18.12 19.03
C ASN A 285 18.11 19.31 19.55
N LYS A 286 16.80 19.38 19.25
CA LYS A 286 15.92 20.40 19.81
C LYS A 286 15.61 20.16 21.28
N GLN A 287 15.31 21.23 22.02
CA GLN A 287 14.82 21.16 23.40
C GLN A 287 13.55 20.30 23.55
N ASN A 288 12.66 20.33 22.57
CA ASN A 288 11.46 19.51 22.47
C ASN A 288 11.43 18.87 21.06
N PRO A 289 12.05 17.70 20.85
CA PRO A 289 12.11 17.06 19.54
C PRO A 289 10.75 16.43 19.18
N ALA A 290 10.32 16.55 17.93
CA ALA A 290 9.05 15.98 17.48
C ALA A 290 9.10 14.46 17.24
N LEU A 291 10.30 13.88 17.16
CA LEU A 291 10.53 12.44 16.98
C LEU A 291 11.31 11.88 18.17
N SER A 292 11.04 10.62 18.53
CA SER A 292 12.00 9.82 19.28
C SER A 292 13.12 9.34 18.38
N GLU A 293 14.26 8.98 18.97
CA GLU A 293 15.37 8.37 18.23
C GLU A 293 14.97 7.03 17.59
N ASN A 294 14.22 6.19 18.32
CA ASN A 294 13.68 4.93 17.82
C ASN A 294 12.82 5.13 16.57
N LEU A 295 11.90 6.11 16.60
CA LEU A 295 11.05 6.44 15.47
C LEU A 295 11.87 6.96 14.29
N ALA A 296 12.85 7.83 14.53
CA ALA A 296 13.73 8.35 13.48
C ALA A 296 14.53 7.23 12.78
N LEU A 297 15.10 6.29 13.55
CA LEU A 297 15.81 5.13 13.01
C LEU A 297 14.87 4.16 12.24
N ASN A 298 13.65 3.93 12.74
CA ASN A 298 12.65 3.12 12.03
C ASN A 298 12.14 3.80 10.74
N VAL A 299 12.05 5.13 10.72
CA VAL A 299 11.72 5.91 9.51
C VAL A 299 12.87 5.84 8.49
N LEU A 300 14.13 5.98 8.91
CA LEU A 300 15.31 5.75 8.05
C LEU A 300 15.29 4.35 7.41
N PHE A 301 15.14 3.32 8.24
CA PHE A 301 15.04 1.92 7.81
C PHE A 301 13.95 1.72 6.74
N LEU A 302 12.74 2.23 7.02
CA LEU A 302 11.58 2.06 6.16
C LEU A 302 11.70 2.85 4.85
N LEU A 303 12.27 4.06 4.87
CA LEU A 303 12.47 4.86 3.66
C LEU A 303 13.47 4.20 2.71
N ILE A 304 14.63 3.75 3.21
CA ILE A 304 15.61 3.04 2.37
C ILE A 304 14.97 1.80 1.73
N PHE A 305 14.28 0.97 2.53
CA PHE A 305 13.58 -0.22 2.04
C PHE A 305 12.52 0.12 0.98
N ALA A 306 11.61 1.06 1.27
CA ALA A 306 10.51 1.42 0.39
C ALA A 306 11.01 2.01 -0.93
N SER A 307 12.08 2.82 -0.89
CA SER A 307 12.68 3.43 -2.08
C SER A 307 13.22 2.39 -3.07
N PHE A 308 14.02 1.41 -2.62
CA PHE A 308 14.60 0.44 -3.55
C PHE A 308 13.59 -0.60 -4.03
N GLU A 309 12.78 -1.17 -3.14
CA GLU A 309 11.95 -2.33 -3.51
C GLU A 309 10.82 -1.93 -4.48
N THR A 310 10.13 -0.81 -4.22
CA THR A 310 9.02 -0.36 -5.09
C THR A 310 9.51 0.15 -6.45
N THR A 311 10.52 1.04 -6.45
CA THR A 311 11.00 1.69 -7.68
C THR A 311 11.68 0.70 -8.62
N SER A 312 12.49 -0.24 -8.10
CA SER A 312 13.13 -1.27 -8.93
C SER A 312 12.11 -2.25 -9.53
N SER A 313 11.05 -2.60 -8.79
CA SER A 313 9.96 -3.44 -9.30
C SER A 313 9.14 -2.73 -10.38
N GLY A 314 8.82 -1.45 -10.20
CA GLY A 314 8.16 -0.63 -11.22
C GLY A 314 8.98 -0.45 -12.48
N LEU A 315 10.29 -0.16 -12.35
CA LEU A 315 11.19 0.00 -13.49
C LEU A 315 11.48 -1.33 -14.22
N THR A 316 11.59 -2.45 -13.49
CA THR A 316 11.68 -3.79 -14.10
C THR A 316 10.44 -4.09 -14.95
N ALA A 317 9.24 -3.77 -14.46
CA ALA A 317 8.02 -3.96 -15.21
C ALA A 317 7.93 -3.03 -16.44
N ALA A 318 8.31 -1.75 -16.29
CA ALA A 318 8.35 -0.79 -17.40
C ALA A 318 9.28 -1.25 -18.53
N LEU A 319 10.51 -1.68 -18.21
CA LEU A 319 11.44 -2.24 -19.19
C LEU A 319 10.90 -3.52 -19.85
N LYS A 320 10.19 -4.37 -19.11
CA LYS A 320 9.54 -5.57 -19.69
C LYS A 320 8.41 -5.19 -20.65
N PHE A 321 7.55 -4.23 -20.30
CA PHE A 321 6.46 -3.77 -21.17
C PHE A 321 6.97 -3.05 -22.42
N LEU A 322 8.05 -2.26 -22.32
CA LEU A 322 8.73 -1.67 -23.48
C LEU A 322 9.35 -2.74 -24.39
N SER A 323 10.01 -3.75 -23.81
CA SER A 323 10.58 -4.88 -24.57
C SER A 323 9.51 -5.70 -25.29
N ASP A 324 8.28 -5.76 -24.77
CA ASP A 324 7.14 -6.41 -25.40
C ASP A 324 6.40 -5.51 -26.42
N ASN A 325 6.70 -4.21 -26.45
CA ASN A 325 6.04 -3.22 -27.30
C ASN A 325 7.04 -2.32 -28.05
N PRO A 326 7.62 -2.80 -29.18
CA PRO A 326 8.57 -2.05 -29.98
C PRO A 326 8.05 -0.71 -30.53
N LYS A 327 6.73 -0.51 -30.63
CA LYS A 327 6.14 0.79 -31.04
C LYS A 327 6.33 1.85 -29.95
N ALA A 328 6.03 1.49 -28.70
CA ALA A 328 6.23 2.38 -27.56
C ALA A 328 7.72 2.63 -27.30
N LEU A 329 8.57 1.61 -27.47
CA LEU A 329 10.03 1.80 -27.40
C LEU A 329 10.51 2.82 -28.45
N LYS A 330 10.09 2.68 -29.72
CA LYS A 330 10.46 3.62 -30.78
C LYS A 330 9.95 5.04 -30.54
N GLU A 331 8.74 5.21 -30.00
CA GLU A 331 8.20 6.54 -29.66
C GLU A 331 8.97 7.20 -28.49
N LEU A 332 9.46 6.40 -27.53
CA LEU A 332 10.33 6.84 -26.44
C LEU A 332 11.74 7.22 -26.92
N GLU A 333 12.34 6.40 -27.78
CA GLU A 333 13.61 6.71 -28.47
C GLU A 333 13.48 8.03 -29.26
N GLU A 334 12.37 8.19 -29.98
CA GLU A 334 12.03 9.39 -30.74
C GLU A 334 11.73 10.62 -29.87
N GLU A 335 11.32 10.47 -28.61
CA GLU A 335 11.20 11.58 -27.65
C GLU A 335 12.58 12.03 -27.16
N HIS A 336 13.41 11.08 -26.71
CA HIS A 336 14.73 11.38 -26.17
C HIS A 336 15.72 11.88 -27.24
N GLN A 337 15.68 11.33 -28.46
CA GLN A 337 16.50 11.82 -29.58
C GLN A 337 16.22 13.29 -29.89
N LYS A 338 14.94 13.71 -29.91
CA LYS A 338 14.52 15.11 -30.12
C LYS A 338 14.89 16.05 -28.96
N ILE A 339 15.22 15.50 -27.78
CA ILE A 339 15.80 16.25 -26.66
C ILE A 339 17.31 16.43 -26.88
N LEU A 340 18.03 15.34 -27.19
CA LEU A 340 19.47 15.37 -27.45
C LEU A 340 19.83 16.30 -28.62
N GLU A 341 19.06 16.29 -29.70
CA GLU A 341 19.23 17.17 -30.88
C GLU A 341 19.08 18.68 -30.57
N ARG A 342 18.54 19.04 -29.40
CA ARG A 342 18.37 20.44 -28.96
C ARG A 342 19.46 20.89 -27.99
N ARG A 343 20.35 20.00 -27.57
CA ARG A 343 21.45 20.33 -26.66
C ARG A 343 22.57 21.03 -27.40
N ALA A 344 23.11 22.09 -26.79
CA ALA A 344 24.33 22.72 -27.28
C ALA A 344 25.59 21.86 -27.01
N ASP A 345 25.56 21.05 -25.94
CA ASP A 345 26.55 20.02 -25.63
C ASP A 345 25.81 18.67 -25.44
N PRO A 346 26.04 17.67 -26.32
CA PRO A 346 25.47 16.33 -26.16
C PRO A 346 25.82 15.64 -24.83
N HIS A 347 26.95 16.00 -24.21
CA HIS A 347 27.44 15.41 -22.97
C HIS A 347 26.97 16.13 -21.69
N ALA A 348 26.17 17.20 -21.82
CA ALA A 348 25.61 17.91 -20.68
C ALA A 348 24.69 17.01 -19.82
N GLU A 349 24.64 17.26 -18.51
CA GLU A 349 23.71 16.58 -17.62
C GLU A 349 22.24 16.93 -17.94
N ILE A 350 21.31 16.05 -17.56
CA ILE A 350 19.86 16.25 -17.75
C ILE A 350 19.36 17.45 -16.94
N THR A 351 18.75 18.40 -17.64
CA THR A 351 18.15 19.58 -17.01
C THR A 351 16.71 19.33 -16.56
N TRP A 352 16.26 20.11 -15.59
CA TRP A 352 14.88 20.06 -15.10
C TRP A 352 13.83 20.41 -16.17
N GLU A 353 14.18 21.25 -17.14
CA GLU A 353 13.28 21.61 -18.24
C GLU A 353 13.16 20.47 -19.27
N GLU A 354 14.26 19.76 -19.56
CA GLU A 354 14.22 18.53 -20.37
C GLU A 354 13.39 17.45 -19.68
N TYR A 355 13.61 17.19 -18.38
CA TYR A 355 12.82 16.22 -17.61
C TYR A 355 11.31 16.52 -17.68
N LYS A 356 10.89 17.78 -17.52
CA LYS A 356 9.48 18.19 -17.67
C LYS A 356 8.94 18.07 -19.10
N SER A 357 9.81 18.03 -20.11
CA SER A 357 9.41 17.91 -21.53
C SER A 357 9.10 16.47 -21.96
N MET A 358 9.51 15.47 -21.16
CA MET A 358 9.38 14.03 -21.43
C MET A 358 7.94 13.51 -21.21
N LYS A 359 7.02 13.92 -22.10
CA LYS A 359 5.59 13.63 -22.03
C LYS A 359 5.28 12.15 -22.27
N PHE A 360 5.88 11.55 -23.30
CA PHE A 360 5.67 10.14 -23.62
C PHE A 360 6.30 9.23 -22.55
N THR A 361 7.48 9.59 -22.05
CA THR A 361 8.10 8.93 -20.89
C THR A 361 7.15 8.94 -19.68
N SER A 362 6.47 10.05 -19.41
CA SER A 362 5.44 10.13 -18.36
C SER A 362 4.26 9.20 -18.64
N HIS A 363 3.79 9.08 -19.89
CA HIS A 363 2.76 8.09 -20.25
C HIS A 363 3.23 6.65 -19.99
N VAL A 364 4.46 6.31 -20.39
CA VAL A 364 5.08 4.99 -20.16
C VAL A 364 5.18 4.68 -18.67
N ILE A 365 5.60 5.63 -17.84
CA ILE A 365 5.67 5.46 -16.38
C ILE A 365 4.28 5.18 -15.80
N ASN A 366 3.28 6.01 -16.15
CA ASN A 366 1.92 5.88 -15.62
C ASN A 366 1.25 4.55 -16.03
N GLU A 367 1.37 4.17 -17.31
CA GLU A 367 0.81 2.91 -17.81
C GLU A 367 1.54 1.69 -17.22
N SER A 368 2.86 1.76 -17.05
CA SER A 368 3.63 0.71 -16.39
C SER A 368 3.22 0.52 -14.94
N LEU A 369 2.98 1.59 -14.19
CA LEU A 369 2.47 1.50 -12.82
C LEU A 369 1.04 0.95 -12.77
N ARG A 370 0.17 1.35 -13.72
CA ARG A 370 -1.21 0.84 -13.86
C ARG A 370 -1.25 -0.66 -14.15
N LEU A 371 -0.34 -1.16 -14.98
CA LEU A 371 -0.24 -2.58 -15.36
C LEU A 371 0.50 -3.45 -14.34
N ALA A 372 1.56 -2.93 -13.72
CA ALA A 372 2.41 -3.68 -12.80
C ALA A 372 1.85 -3.82 -11.38
N ASN A 373 1.00 -2.87 -10.96
CA ASN A 373 0.33 -2.84 -9.66
C ASN A 373 1.26 -3.19 -8.48
N VAL A 374 2.41 -2.52 -8.40
CA VAL A 374 3.58 -2.87 -7.56
C VAL A 374 3.24 -3.03 -6.06
N ALA A 375 2.22 -2.32 -5.57
CA ALA A 375 1.69 -2.45 -4.22
C ALA A 375 0.20 -2.86 -4.27
N PRO A 376 -0.13 -4.13 -4.58
CA PRO A 376 -1.49 -4.54 -4.96
C PRO A 376 -2.45 -4.67 -3.77
N VAL A 377 -2.02 -4.27 -2.57
CA VAL A 377 -2.73 -4.46 -1.30
C VAL A 377 -2.51 -3.25 -0.40
N LEU A 378 -3.59 -2.57 -0.06
CA LEU A 378 -3.61 -1.56 1.01
C LEU A 378 -4.46 -2.06 2.17
N PHE A 379 -3.87 -2.02 3.36
CA PHE A 379 -4.48 -2.49 4.60
C PHE A 379 -4.95 -1.29 5.44
N ARG A 380 -6.18 -1.34 5.95
CA ARG A 380 -6.79 -0.32 6.81
C ARG A 380 -7.68 -0.94 7.88
N LYS A 381 -7.62 -0.40 9.09
CA LYS A 381 -8.48 -0.77 10.22
C LYS A 381 -9.47 0.35 10.51
N ALA A 382 -10.75 0.01 10.67
CA ALA A 382 -11.76 0.94 11.13
C ALA A 382 -11.54 1.25 12.63
N THR A 383 -11.66 2.51 13.02
CA THR A 383 -11.59 2.97 14.42
C THR A 383 -12.95 2.94 15.12
N GLN A 384 -14.03 2.83 14.34
CA GLN A 384 -15.43 2.91 14.75
C GLN A 384 -16.31 2.01 13.84
N ASP A 385 -17.61 1.91 14.13
CA ASP A 385 -18.59 1.33 13.21
C ASP A 385 -18.81 2.25 12.00
N VAL A 386 -18.97 1.63 10.82
CA VAL A 386 -18.90 2.33 9.52
C VAL A 386 -20.02 1.84 8.60
N GLN A 387 -20.78 2.76 8.02
CA GLN A 387 -21.77 2.43 7.00
C GLN A 387 -21.25 2.89 5.64
N ILE A 388 -20.98 1.92 4.75
CA ILE A 388 -20.54 2.19 3.40
C ILE A 388 -21.70 1.91 2.45
N LYS A 389 -22.28 2.99 1.92
CA LYS A 389 -23.39 2.93 0.97
C LYS A 389 -22.85 2.53 -0.42
N ALA A 390 -22.73 1.21 -0.65
CA ALA A 390 -22.48 0.68 -1.99
C ALA A 390 -23.57 1.19 -2.94
N ILE A 391 -23.18 1.91 -4.00
CA ILE A 391 -24.11 2.63 -4.88
C ILE A 391 -24.84 1.67 -5.83
N PHE A 392 -24.29 0.47 -6.04
CA PHE A 392 -24.91 -0.58 -6.86
C PHE A 392 -25.68 -1.60 -6.00
N PHE A 393 -26.94 -1.83 -6.41
CA PHE A 393 -27.99 -2.63 -5.77
C PHE A 393 -28.64 -2.01 -4.51
N ASN A 394 -29.99 -1.99 -4.49
CA ASN A 394 -30.85 -1.33 -3.50
C ASN A 394 -30.86 -1.98 -2.09
N ARG A 395 -29.70 -2.22 -1.46
CA ARG A 395 -29.59 -2.71 -0.08
C ARG A 395 -28.38 -2.11 0.65
N LEU A 396 -28.66 -1.16 1.55
CA LEU A 396 -27.71 -0.70 2.56
C LEU A 396 -27.13 -1.89 3.35
N LYS A 397 -25.83 -1.84 3.66
CA LYS A 397 -25.14 -2.81 4.53
C LYS A 397 -24.28 -2.04 5.53
N VAL A 398 -24.22 -2.55 6.76
CA VAL A 398 -23.44 -1.95 7.84
C VAL A 398 -22.13 -2.73 7.98
N VAL A 399 -21.00 -2.03 8.13
CA VAL A 399 -19.72 -2.64 8.48
C VAL A 399 -19.48 -2.35 9.96
N SER A 400 -20.08 -3.19 10.80
CA SER A 400 -19.87 -3.18 12.25
C SER A 400 -18.46 -3.65 12.60
N GLY A 401 -17.85 -3.07 13.64
CA GLY A 401 -16.43 -3.15 13.97
C GLY A 401 -15.76 -4.51 13.75
N GLY A 402 -14.82 -4.53 12.80
CA GLY A 402 -14.00 -5.68 12.44
C GLY A 402 -12.69 -5.25 11.77
N ASP A 403 -11.66 -6.07 11.88
CA ASP A 403 -10.29 -5.75 11.44
C ASP A 403 -10.09 -5.91 9.92
N MET A 404 -10.85 -5.18 9.09
CA MET A 404 -10.35 -4.52 7.85
C MET A 404 -11.45 -3.97 6.96
N VAL A 405 -11.09 -2.95 6.18
CA VAL A 405 -11.56 -2.82 4.78
C VAL A 405 -10.31 -2.68 3.89
N PHE A 406 -10.23 -3.46 2.82
CA PHE A 406 -9.19 -3.39 1.77
C PHE A 406 -9.65 -2.50 0.62
N GLY A 407 -8.70 -1.85 -0.06
CA GLY A 407 -8.88 -1.39 -1.42
C GLY A 407 -8.16 -0.07 -1.71
N PRO A 408 -8.00 0.30 -2.98
CA PRO A 408 -7.47 1.60 -3.37
C PRO A 408 -8.32 2.84 -2.99
N GLY A 409 -9.16 2.86 -1.91
CA GLY A 409 -9.57 4.16 -1.33
C GLY A 409 -10.57 4.55 -0.17
N LEU A 410 -11.73 4.10 0.39
CA LEU A 410 -12.73 3.00 0.35
C LEU A 410 -14.25 3.37 0.74
N GLY A 411 -15.04 4.32 0.12
CA GLY A 411 -16.49 4.69 0.49
C GLY A 411 -16.84 6.16 1.01
N PHE A 412 -17.92 6.43 1.81
CA PHE A 412 -18.16 7.67 2.68
C PHE A 412 -19.39 7.61 3.69
N PRO A 413 -19.54 8.43 4.80
CA PRO A 413 -20.68 8.33 5.78
C PRO A 413 -21.52 9.56 6.31
N ASN A 414 -22.84 9.33 6.41
CA ASN A 414 -23.85 9.53 7.50
C ASN A 414 -24.05 10.74 8.45
N GLY A 415 -25.36 11.08 8.60
CA GLY A 415 -26.03 11.16 9.92
C GLY A 415 -27.53 11.57 9.88
N PHE A 416 -28.49 10.61 9.96
CA PHE A 416 -29.93 10.86 10.26
C PHE A 416 -30.70 9.57 10.63
N GLN A 417 -31.84 9.69 11.31
CA GLN A 417 -32.87 8.63 11.45
C GLN A 417 -33.95 8.80 10.36
N VAL A 418 -34.70 7.73 10.04
CA VAL A 418 -35.88 7.81 9.14
C VAL A 418 -37.04 6.97 9.70
N GLN A 419 -38.19 7.62 9.86
CA GLN A 419 -39.48 7.03 10.18
C GLN A 419 -40.27 6.79 8.88
N LEU A 420 -41.03 5.70 8.79
CA LEU A 420 -41.75 5.33 7.55
C LEU A 420 -43.18 5.89 7.56
N GLU A 421 -43.41 6.94 6.77
CA GLU A 421 -44.73 7.51 6.45
C GLU A 421 -45.14 7.16 5.00
N PRO A 422 -46.43 6.91 4.69
CA PRO A 422 -46.89 6.68 3.32
C PRO A 422 -46.69 7.90 2.41
N LYS A 423 -46.56 7.65 1.10
CA LYS A 423 -46.27 8.65 0.04
C LYS A 423 -47.29 9.81 -0.06
N ASN A 424 -48.40 9.75 0.67
CA ASN A 424 -49.52 10.69 0.62
C ASN A 424 -49.43 11.81 1.69
N LYS A 425 -48.36 11.84 2.50
CA LYS A 425 -48.26 12.69 3.70
C LYS A 425 -46.96 13.51 3.83
N LEU A 426 -46.02 13.38 2.90
CA LEU A 426 -44.74 14.09 2.94
C LEU A 426 -44.93 15.58 2.64
N SER A 427 -44.74 16.43 3.64
CA SER A 427 -44.62 17.89 3.49
C SER A 427 -43.22 18.28 2.98
N LEU A 428 -43.16 19.30 2.13
CA LEU A 428 -41.99 19.60 1.28
C LEU A 428 -40.86 20.43 1.95
N ASN A 429 -40.82 20.51 3.29
CA ASN A 429 -40.11 21.58 4.00
C ASN A 429 -38.87 21.14 4.82
N GLU A 430 -37.99 20.28 4.26
CA GLU A 430 -36.62 20.08 4.79
C GLU A 430 -35.56 20.17 3.67
N PRO A 431 -34.37 20.75 3.93
CA PRO A 431 -33.47 21.23 2.87
C PRO A 431 -32.55 20.14 2.27
N ILE A 432 -32.39 20.19 0.95
CA ILE A 432 -31.48 19.33 0.18
C ILE A 432 -30.42 20.20 -0.52
N PHE A 433 -29.15 19.83 -0.40
CA PHE A 433 -28.04 20.49 -1.10
C PHE A 433 -27.82 19.88 -2.49
N TYR A 434 -27.53 20.72 -3.49
CA TYR A 434 -27.23 20.32 -4.86
C TYR A 434 -25.82 20.76 -5.29
N MET A 435 -25.20 19.98 -6.18
CA MET A 435 -23.90 20.25 -6.79
C MET A 435 -24.09 20.65 -8.26
N LYS A 436 -23.38 21.68 -8.74
CA LYS A 436 -23.40 22.09 -10.15
C LYS A 436 -22.37 21.30 -10.95
N ILE A 437 -22.75 20.86 -12.16
CA ILE A 437 -21.87 20.30 -13.19
C ILE A 437 -22.02 21.16 -14.45
N GLU A 438 -20.95 21.39 -15.19
CA GLU A 438 -20.97 22.23 -16.39
C GLU A 438 -21.52 21.46 -17.61
N ASN A 439 -22.82 21.60 -17.85
CA ASN A 439 -23.47 21.65 -19.17
C ASN A 439 -25.00 21.90 -19.12
N PHE A 440 -25.51 22.48 -18.01
CA PHE A 440 -26.89 22.94 -17.88
C PHE A 440 -26.96 24.25 -17.06
N ASP A 441 -28.07 24.97 -17.18
CA ASP A 441 -28.28 26.33 -16.68
C ASP A 441 -28.39 26.49 -15.15
N ILE A 442 -28.54 27.75 -14.72
CA ILE A 442 -28.49 28.28 -13.35
C ILE A 442 -29.52 29.44 -13.27
N ILE A 443 -30.09 29.88 -12.15
CA ILE A 443 -29.71 29.92 -10.72
C ILE A 443 -30.98 29.46 -9.91
N LYS A 444 -30.96 28.83 -8.72
CA LYS A 444 -30.80 29.50 -7.40
C LYS A 444 -30.81 28.56 -6.17
N ILE A 445 -29.93 28.88 -5.21
CA ILE A 445 -30.06 28.55 -3.78
C ILE A 445 -30.36 29.88 -3.05
N ILE A 446 -31.16 29.86 -1.97
CA ILE A 446 -31.26 30.98 -1.02
C ILE A 446 -31.07 30.44 0.40
N TYR A 447 -30.25 31.13 1.17
CA TYR A 447 -30.22 31.07 2.63
C TYR A 447 -30.66 32.43 3.16
N ASN A 448 -31.68 32.45 4.03
CA ASN A 448 -31.76 33.35 5.18
C ASN A 448 -32.91 32.89 6.12
N PRO A 449 -32.90 33.31 7.40
CA PRO A 449 -33.96 32.96 8.35
C PRO A 449 -35.10 33.99 8.39
N GLN A 450 -36.20 33.58 9.03
CA GLN A 450 -37.41 34.33 9.40
C GLN A 450 -38.48 34.61 8.31
N GLU A 451 -39.72 34.57 8.81
CA GLU A 451 -40.97 35.17 8.33
C GLU A 451 -41.76 34.62 7.10
N GLU A 452 -42.96 34.15 7.45
CA GLU A 452 -44.29 34.37 6.83
C GLU A 452 -44.77 33.69 5.53
N HIS A 453 -45.81 32.84 5.76
CA HIS A 453 -47.13 32.82 5.09
C HIS A 453 -47.34 32.31 3.63
N GLN A 454 -48.12 31.22 3.60
CA GLN A 454 -49.34 31.01 2.79
C GLN A 454 -49.31 30.56 1.31
N GLN A 455 -50.22 29.59 1.04
CA GLN A 455 -51.08 29.44 -0.16
C GLN A 455 -50.47 28.90 -1.48
N ILE A 456 -51.19 28.14 -2.35
CA ILE A 456 -52.41 27.30 -2.23
C ILE A 456 -52.59 26.41 -3.50
N LEU A 457 -53.26 25.23 -3.41
CA LEU A 457 -53.93 24.46 -4.50
C LEU A 457 -53.07 23.93 -5.71
N GLU A 458 -53.46 22.94 -6.54
CA GLU A 458 -54.32 21.73 -6.44
C GLU A 458 -54.02 20.78 -7.65
N ARG A 459 -54.55 19.53 -7.65
CA ARG A 459 -54.71 18.59 -8.81
C ARG A 459 -53.43 17.98 -9.42
N ARG A 460 -53.54 16.96 -10.29
CA ARG A 460 -54.16 15.61 -10.22
C ARG A 460 -53.62 14.83 -11.44
N ALA A 461 -53.68 13.49 -11.43
CA ALA A 461 -53.03 12.66 -12.46
C ALA A 461 -53.88 12.44 -13.73
N ASP A 462 -53.19 12.13 -14.84
CA ASP A 462 -53.71 11.38 -15.99
C ASP A 462 -52.69 10.26 -16.34
N PRO A 463 -53.11 8.98 -16.51
CA PRO A 463 -52.22 7.87 -16.83
C PRO A 463 -52.11 7.52 -18.34
N HIS A 464 -52.58 8.37 -19.28
CA HIS A 464 -52.60 8.05 -20.72
C HIS A 464 -51.84 9.03 -21.64
N THR A 465 -50.56 8.79 -21.90
CA THR A 465 -49.89 9.22 -23.15
C THR A 465 -48.73 8.27 -23.48
N GLU A 466 -48.54 7.96 -24.77
CA GLU A 466 -47.58 6.94 -25.25
C GLU A 466 -46.17 7.49 -25.53
N ILE A 467 -45.23 6.56 -25.75
CA ILE A 467 -43.85 6.84 -26.14
C ILE A 467 -43.75 6.93 -27.66
N THR A 468 -43.09 7.98 -28.18
CA THR A 468 -42.57 8.01 -29.55
C THR A 468 -41.07 8.36 -29.53
N TRP A 469 -40.29 7.66 -30.35
CA TRP A 469 -38.90 8.01 -30.68
C TRP A 469 -38.85 8.47 -32.13
N GLU A 470 -38.16 9.58 -32.41
CA GLU A 470 -37.72 9.93 -33.76
C GLU A 470 -36.19 9.95 -33.82
N GLU A 471 -35.62 9.26 -34.81
CA GLU A 471 -34.21 9.41 -35.18
C GLU A 471 -34.05 10.59 -36.14
N ASN A 472 -32.99 11.40 -35.93
CA ASN A 472 -32.28 12.31 -36.85
C ASN A 472 -31.78 13.55 -36.04
N LYS A 473 -30.68 14.23 -36.36
CA LYS A 473 -29.73 14.12 -37.49
C LYS A 473 -28.31 14.39 -36.99
N SER A 474 -27.30 13.95 -37.74
CA SER A 474 -25.90 14.30 -37.46
C SER A 474 -25.55 15.72 -37.93
N MET A 475 -24.64 16.38 -37.22
CA MET A 475 -23.91 17.54 -37.73
C MET A 475 -22.46 17.53 -37.24
N LYS A 476 -21.54 18.01 -38.08
CA LYS A 476 -20.10 17.96 -37.82
C LYS A 476 -19.66 19.20 -37.03
N PHE A 477 -18.77 19.02 -36.06
CA PHE A 477 -17.96 20.13 -35.53
C PHE A 477 -16.78 20.41 -36.48
N THR A 478 -16.62 21.67 -36.86
CA THR A 478 -15.35 22.20 -37.39
C THR A 478 -14.60 22.91 -36.27
N SER A 479 -13.30 22.65 -36.17
CA SER A 479 -12.40 23.28 -35.20
C SER A 479 -12.21 24.78 -35.46
N HIS A 480 -12.04 25.56 -34.40
CA HIS A 480 -11.04 26.62 -34.40
C HIS A 480 -10.28 26.66 -33.06
N VAL A 481 -9.04 27.14 -33.14
CA VAL A 481 -8.08 27.27 -32.04
C VAL A 481 -7.86 28.75 -31.76
N SER A 482 -7.76 29.10 -30.48
CA SER A 482 -7.12 30.32 -29.98
C SER A 482 -6.57 30.04 -28.57
#